data_AF-A0A378PPS1-F1
#
_entry.id   AF-A0A378PPS1-F1
#
_cell.length_a   1.000
_cell.length_b   1.000
_cell.length_c   1.000
_cell.angle_alpha   90.00
_cell.angle_beta   90.00
_cell.angle_gamma   90.00
#
_symmetry.space_group_name_H-M   'P 1'
#
loop_
_entity.id
_entity.type
_entity.pdbx_description
1 polymer ?
#
loop_
_entity_poly.entity_id
_entity_poly.type
_entity_poly.pdbx_seq_one_letter_code
_entity_poly.pdbx_strand_id
1 'polypeptide(L)'
;MKLYNQLNPYNIKLFCSDYWKSYQEIIPSHQQLQSKKETFTIEGYNSLIRHYPARFKKRRTKCYSKCQHMIECSVNLLFAKWNGCLKFVF
;
A
#
# COMPACT_ATOMS: atom_id res chain seq x y z
N MET A 1 -16.58 -5.33 9.08
CA MET A 1 -16.44 -4.85 10.48
C MET A 1 -15.04 -5.02 11.08
N LYS A 2 -14.30 -6.12 10.86
CA LYS A 2 -12.96 -6.32 11.48
C LYS A 2 -11.95 -5.21 11.19
N LEU A 3 -11.90 -4.69 9.96
CA LEU A 3 -10.92 -3.68 9.55
C LEU A 3 -11.09 -2.34 10.27
N TYR A 4 -12.31 -1.82 10.36
CA TYR A 4 -12.59 -0.54 11.04
C TYR A 4 -12.23 -0.61 12.53
N ASN A 5 -12.56 -1.72 13.19
CA ASN A 5 -12.23 -1.94 14.60
C ASN A 5 -10.72 -2.03 14.85
N GLN A 6 -9.94 -2.51 13.88
CA GLN A 6 -8.47 -2.53 13.94
C GLN A 6 -7.84 -1.14 13.71
N LEU A 7 -8.56 -0.22 13.07
CA LEU A 7 -8.09 1.13 12.76
C LEU A 7 -8.43 2.14 13.85
N ASN A 8 -9.44 1.85 14.68
CA ASN A 8 -9.85 2.63 15.84
C ASN A 8 -8.70 3.06 16.79
N PRO A 9 -7.71 2.21 17.13
CA PRO A 9 -6.62 2.63 18.04
C PRO A 9 -5.69 3.71 17.48
N TYR A 10 -5.69 3.95 16.16
CA TYR A 10 -4.77 4.91 15.53
C TYR A 10 -5.33 6.34 15.41
N ASN A 11 -6.54 6.59 15.93
CA ASN A 11 -7.22 7.89 15.93
C ASN A 11 -7.13 8.62 14.57
N ILE A 12 -7.49 7.88 13.51
CA ILE A 12 -7.39 8.35 12.12
C ILE A 12 -8.47 9.42 11.90
N LYS A 13 -8.02 10.65 11.59
CA LYS A 13 -8.92 11.80 11.39
C LYS A 13 -9.60 11.81 10.02
N LEU A 14 -8.99 11.17 9.02
CA LEU A 14 -9.45 11.22 7.63
C LEU A 14 -9.20 9.89 6.92
N PHE A 15 -10.24 9.37 6.29
CA PHE A 15 -10.21 8.20 5.44
C PHE A 15 -10.42 8.62 3.98
N CYS A 16 -9.38 8.52 3.17
CA CYS A 16 -9.48 8.70 1.73
C CYS A 16 -9.87 7.38 1.08
N SER A 17 -11.01 7.31 0.38
CA SER A 17 -11.45 6.09 -0.28
C SER A 17 -12.01 6.35 -1.67
N ASP A 18 -12.03 5.31 -2.50
CA ASP A 18 -12.78 5.35 -3.75
C ASP A 18 -14.29 5.42 -3.49
N TYR A 19 -15.04 5.77 -4.55
CA TYR A 19 -16.50 5.85 -4.59
C TYR A 19 -17.18 4.46 -4.56
N TRP A 20 -16.71 3.56 -3.69
CA TRP A 20 -17.29 2.24 -3.53
C TRP A 20 -18.30 2.22 -2.38
N LYS A 21 -19.52 1.75 -2.64
CA LYS A 21 -20.65 1.76 -1.68
C LYS A 21 -20.31 1.10 -0.34
N SER A 22 -19.52 0.03 -0.34
CA SER A 22 -19.17 -0.67 0.90
C SER A 22 -18.34 0.19 1.87
N TYR A 23 -17.60 1.19 1.40
CA TYR A 23 -16.88 2.10 2.31
C TYR A 23 -17.82 3.13 2.94
N GLN A 24 -18.86 3.56 2.23
CA GLN A 24 -19.87 4.50 2.77
C GLN A 24 -20.70 3.87 3.91
N GLU A 25 -20.89 2.55 3.89
CA GLU A 25 -21.60 1.83 4.95
C GLU A 25 -20.73 1.58 6.19
N ILE A 26 -19.40 1.58 6.03
CA ILE A 26 -18.45 1.22 7.09
C ILE A 26 -17.84 2.45 7.76
N ILE A 27 -17.60 3.52 7.00
CA ILE A 27 -16.89 4.72 7.46
C ILE A 27 -17.91 5.86 7.61
N PRO A 28 -17.91 6.58 8.75
CA PRO A 28 -18.77 7.74 8.92
C PRO A 28 -18.48 8.82 7.87
N SER A 29 -19.52 9.39 7.26
CA SER A 29 -19.42 10.40 6.20
C SER A 29 -18.59 11.63 6.58
N HIS A 30 -18.56 12.00 7.87
CA HIS A 30 -17.76 13.13 8.37
C HIS A 30 -16.25 12.87 8.41
N GLN A 31 -15.81 11.61 8.33
CA GLN A 31 -14.38 11.23 8.31
C GLN A 31 -13.94 10.72 6.94
N GLN A 32 -14.83 10.70 5.95
CA GLN A 32 -14.57 10.12 4.64
C GLN A 32 -14.38 11.20 3.59
N LEU A 33 -13.22 11.20 2.94
CA LEU A 33 -12.96 12.00 1.75
C LEU A 33 -12.95 11.08 0.53
N GLN A 34 -13.97 11.23 -0.32
CA GLN A 34 -14.07 10.47 -1.56
C GLN A 34 -13.48 11.30 -2.69
N SER A 35 -12.21 11.05 -3.02
CA SER A 35 -11.52 11.80 -4.06
C SER A 35 -10.56 10.92 -4.84
N LYS A 36 -10.70 10.96 -6.17
CA LYS A 36 -9.79 10.28 -7.10
C LYS A 36 -8.38 10.88 -7.11
N LYS A 37 -8.23 12.14 -6.68
CA LYS A 37 -6.92 12.82 -6.57
C LYS A 37 -6.04 12.17 -5.51
N GLU A 38 -6.64 11.70 -4.42
CA GLU A 38 -5.91 11.14 -3.29
C GLU A 38 -5.51 9.68 -3.57
N THR A 39 -6.34 8.95 -4.32
CA THR A 39 -6.05 7.57 -4.71
C THR A 39 -5.03 7.45 -5.83
N PHE A 40 -4.88 8.46 -6.69
CA PHE A 40 -3.84 8.48 -7.75
C PHE A 40 -2.42 8.25 -7.20
N THR A 41 -2.08 8.90 -6.08
CA THR A 41 -0.76 8.74 -5.46
C THR A 41 -0.55 7.31 -4.97
N ILE A 42 -1.56 6.72 -4.32
CA ILE A 42 -1.54 5.34 -3.81
C ILE A 42 -1.40 4.33 -4.95
N GLU A 43 -2.13 4.54 -6.05
CA GLU A 43 -2.04 3.73 -7.26
C GLU A 43 -0.65 3.81 -7.89
N GLY A 44 -0.07 5.01 -7.94
CA GLY A 44 1.32 5.26 -8.36
C GLY A 44 2.31 4.45 -7.53
N TYR A 45 2.27 4.57 -6.21
CA TYR A 45 3.12 3.79 -5.29
C TYR A 45 2.94 2.28 -5.49
N ASN A 46 1.70 1.80 -5.58
CA ASN A 46 1.42 0.39 -5.82
C ASN A 46 1.95 -0.11 -7.16
N SER A 47 1.92 0.72 -8.20
CA SER A 47 2.51 0.41 -9.50
C SER A 47 4.03 0.27 -9.39
N LEU A 48 4.70 1.20 -8.70
CA LEU A 48 6.15 1.18 -8.51
C LEU A 48 6.60 -0.04 -7.69
N ILE A 49 5.89 -0.37 -6.60
CA ILE A 49 6.14 -1.58 -5.80
C ILE A 49 5.97 -2.84 -6.65
N ARG A 50 5.12 -2.86 -7.68
CA ARG A 50 5.01 -4.01 -8.60
C ARG A 50 6.06 -4.00 -9.71
N HIS A 51 6.59 -2.83 -10.04
CA HIS A 51 7.54 -2.64 -11.14
C HIS A 51 8.97 -3.01 -10.74
N TYR A 52 9.49 -2.46 -9.64
CA TYR A 52 10.91 -2.60 -9.27
C TYR A 52 11.26 -3.99 -8.74
N PRO A 53 10.57 -4.54 -7.73
CA PRO A 53 10.68 -5.95 -7.42
C PRO A 53 9.80 -6.71 -8.42
N ALA A 54 10.37 -7.04 -9.59
CA ALA A 54 9.78 -7.97 -10.57
C ALA A 54 9.36 -9.33 -9.95
N ARG A 55 9.77 -9.58 -8.70
CA ARG A 55 9.36 -10.66 -7.79
C ARG A 55 7.87 -10.67 -7.45
N PHE A 56 7.18 -9.53 -7.36
CA PHE A 56 5.73 -9.50 -7.09
C PHE A 56 4.88 -9.57 -8.36
N LYS A 57 5.49 -9.41 -9.54
CA LYS A 57 4.82 -9.52 -10.84
C LYS A 57 4.62 -10.99 -11.20
N LYS A 58 3.74 -11.65 -10.43
CA LYS A 58 2.95 -12.86 -10.73
C LYS A 58 3.51 -13.75 -11.87
N ARG A 59 4.73 -14.28 -11.73
CA ARG A 59 5.20 -15.43 -12.51
C ARG A 59 4.97 -16.68 -11.67
N ARG A 60 3.95 -17.46 -12.05
CA ARG A 60 3.52 -18.69 -11.35
C ARG A 60 4.62 -19.75 -11.17
N THR A 61 5.75 -19.66 -11.87
CA THR A 61 6.70 -20.79 -11.99
C THR A 61 8.14 -20.54 -11.54
N LYS A 62 8.64 -19.30 -11.40
CA LYS A 62 10.10 -19.07 -11.17
C LYS A 62 10.50 -17.97 -10.17
N CYS A 63 9.70 -16.92 -9.99
CA CYS A 63 10.13 -15.73 -9.24
C CYS A 63 9.25 -15.45 -8.02
N TYR A 64 8.99 -16.46 -7.19
CA TYR A 64 8.37 -16.23 -5.88
C TYR A 64 9.45 -16.32 -4.80
N SER A 65 9.43 -15.41 -3.84
CA SER A 65 10.17 -15.60 -2.58
C SER A 65 9.19 -16.21 -1.59
N LYS A 66 9.43 -17.47 -1.16
CA LYS A 66 8.59 -18.16 -0.16
C LYS A 66 8.79 -17.62 1.25
N CYS A 67 9.87 -16.88 1.48
CA CYS A 67 10.24 -16.34 2.78
C CYS A 67 9.67 -14.94 2.95
N GLN A 68 8.76 -14.77 3.91
CA GLN A 68 8.18 -13.47 4.27
C GLN A 68 9.27 -12.44 4.63
N HIS A 69 10.29 -12.88 5.36
CA HIS A 69 11.43 -12.02 5.71
C HIS A 69 12.14 -11.41 4.49
N MET A 70 12.32 -12.18 3.41
CA MET A 70 12.97 -11.68 2.19
C MET A 70 12.10 -10.67 1.44
N ILE A 71 10.77 -10.83 1.52
CA ILE A 71 9.80 -9.87 0.98
C ILE A 71 9.89 -8.55 1.74
N GLU A 72 9.88 -8.60 3.07
CA GLU A 72 10.01 -7.44 3.95
C GLU A 72 11.33 -6.70 3.70
N CYS A 73 12.47 -7.41 3.67
CA CYS A 73 13.77 -6.82 3.36
C CYS A 73 13.81 -6.17 1.97
N SER A 74 13.22 -6.81 0.95
CA SER A 74 13.19 -6.25 -0.42
C SER A 74 12.37 -4.96 -0.51
N VAL A 75 11.23 -4.92 0.19
CA VAL A 75 10.36 -3.74 0.25
C VAL A 75 11.03 -2.62 1.05
N ASN A 76 11.64 -2.94 2.19
CA ASN A 76 12.38 -1.98 2.99
C ASN A 76 13.56 -1.37 2.22
N LEU A 77 14.28 -2.18 1.43
CA LEU A 77 15.37 -1.71 0.58
C LEU A 77 14.86 -0.73 -0.50
N LEU A 78 13.70 -1.02 -1.12
CA LEU A 78 13.07 -0.13 -2.10
C LEU A 78 12.72 1.23 -1.48
N PHE A 79 12.09 1.21 -0.30
CA PHE A 79 11.74 2.44 0.41
C PHE A 79 12.97 3.19 0.91
N ALA A 80 14.00 2.50 1.41
CA ALA A 80 15.24 3.13 1.83
C ALA A 80 15.98 3.81 0.67
N LYS A 81 15.90 3.26 -0.56
CA LYS A 81 16.38 3.94 -1.77
C LYS A 81 15.58 5.22 -2.06
N TRP A 82 14.24 5.15 -2.00
CA TRP A 82 13.39 6.31 -2.29
C TRP A 82 13.50 7.41 -1.24
N ASN A 83 13.76 7.06 0.01
CA ASN A 83 14.02 8.01 1.09
C ASN A 83 15.44 8.60 1.04
N GLY A 84 16.25 8.24 0.03
CA GLY A 84 17.63 8.72 -0.13
C GLY A 84 18.62 8.14 0.89
N CYS A 85 18.19 7.20 1.72
CA CYS A 85 19.05 6.54 2.72
C CYS A 85 20.05 5.57 2.09
N LEU A 86 19.85 5.17 0.84
CA LEU A 86 20.74 4.29 0.08
C LEU A 86 21.16 4.95 -1.24
N LYS A 87 22.46 5.19 -1.39
CA LYS A 87 23.05 5.77 -2.63
C LYS A 87 23.15 4.76 -3.77
N PHE A 88 23.33 3.47 -3.46
CA PHE A 88 23.59 2.43 -4.45
C PHE A 88 22.72 1.20 -4.18
N VAL A 89 21.60 1.13 -4.88
CA VAL A 89 20.82 -0.11 -5.05
C VAL A 89 20.33 -0.15 -6.50
N PHE A 90 21.11 -0.82 -7.33
CA PHE A 90 20.84 -1.62 -8.53
C PHE A 90 22.14 -1.71 -9.31
#